data_AF-A0A2E2RVE7-F1
#
_entry.id   AF-A0A2E2RVE7-F1
#
_cell.length_a   1.000
_cell.length_b   1.000
_cell.length_c   1.000
_cell.angle_alpha   90.00
_cell.angle_beta   90.00
_cell.angle_gamma   90.00
#
_symmetry.space_group_name_H-M   'P 1'
#
loop_
_entity.id
_entity.type
_entity.pdbx_description
1 polymer ?
#
loop_
_entity_poly.entity_id
_entity_poly.type
_entity_poly.pdbx_seq_one_letter_code
_entity_poly.pdbx_strand_id
1 'polypeptide(L)'
;MARKKAANPLTECMAEDETGFVMTLPASLPGETAAQMADAILSARSHPLRFDASAVQRIDTSCIQVLLSAARLWREDGMTMNFTGDSPILEGNLSTLGLTAAELEVGDLNHA
;
A
#
# COMPACT_ATOMS: atom_id res chain seq x y z
N MET A 1 -0.03 9.19 27.02
CA MET A 1 -0.17 7.85 26.40
C MET A 1 0.85 7.78 25.26
N ALA A 2 2.08 7.38 25.55
CA ALA A 2 3.14 7.31 24.55
C ALA A 2 2.85 6.11 23.63
N ARG A 3 2.55 6.36 22.35
CA ARG A 3 2.62 5.31 21.33
C ARG A 3 4.07 4.85 21.31
N LYS A 4 4.32 3.70 21.94
CA LYS A 4 5.60 3.01 21.88
C LYS A 4 5.89 2.84 20.40
N LYS A 5 6.92 3.53 19.89
CA LYS A 5 7.49 3.32 18.56
C LYS A 5 8.07 1.90 18.57
N ALA A 6 7.19 0.90 18.56
CA ALA A 6 7.59 -0.46 18.25
C ALA A 6 8.22 -0.36 16.87
N ALA A 7 9.46 -0.81 16.74
CA ALA A 7 10.12 -0.93 15.45
C ALA A 7 9.14 -1.66 14.53
N ASN A 8 8.56 -0.91 13.61
CA ASN A 8 7.57 -1.43 12.70
C ASN A 8 8.36 -2.30 11.69
N PRO A 9 8.21 -3.63 11.71
CA PRO A 9 8.99 -4.52 10.86
C PRO A 9 8.71 -4.26 9.38
N LEU A 10 7.57 -3.64 9.03
CA LEU A 10 7.26 -3.25 7.66
C LEU A 10 8.02 -2.01 7.19
N THR A 11 8.60 -1.22 8.10
CA THR A 11 9.46 -0.11 7.71
C THR A 11 10.73 -0.61 7.01
N GLU A 12 11.20 -1.82 7.33
CA GLU A 12 12.32 -2.47 6.62
C GLU A 12 11.94 -2.88 5.19
N CYS A 13 10.64 -3.00 4.90
CA CYS A 13 10.14 -3.26 3.55
C CYS A 13 10.00 -1.98 2.70
N MET A 14 10.25 -0.81 3.29
CA MET A 14 10.27 0.46 2.56
C MET A 14 11.69 0.78 2.11
N ALA A 15 11.82 1.07 0.83
CA ALA A 15 13.03 1.58 0.21
C ALA A 15 12.75 2.94 -0.41
N GLU A 16 13.72 3.84 -0.31
CA GLU A 16 13.73 5.11 -1.04
C GLU A 16 14.42 4.90 -2.40
N ASP A 17 13.82 5.43 -3.45
CA ASP A 17 14.31 5.42 -4.83
C ASP A 17 14.41 6.88 -5.34
N GLU A 18 15.15 7.13 -6.42
CA GLU A 18 15.29 8.49 -6.98
C GLU A 18 13.96 9.12 -7.41
N THR A 19 12.93 8.30 -7.62
CA THR A 19 11.59 8.73 -8.07
C THR A 19 10.54 8.76 -6.96
N GLY A 20 10.86 8.35 -5.73
CA GLY A 20 9.92 8.28 -4.60
C GLY A 20 10.21 7.11 -3.68
N PHE A 21 9.17 6.52 -3.08
CA PHE A 21 9.30 5.37 -2.20
C PHE A 21 8.80 4.09 -2.89
N VAL A 22 9.42 2.97 -2.56
CA VAL A 22 9.01 1.63 -2.97
C VAL A 22 8.79 0.80 -1.71
N MET A 23 7.60 0.23 -1.55
CA MET A 23 7.28 -0.68 -0.46
C MET A 23 7.06 -2.09 -1.00
N THR A 24 7.92 -3.02 -0.64
CA THR A 24 7.73 -4.44 -0.97
C THR A 24 6.68 -5.04 -0.04
N LEU A 25 5.60 -5.55 -0.60
CA LEU A 25 4.56 -6.20 0.19
C LEU A 25 5.03 -7.61 0.58
N PRO A 26 5.07 -7.94 1.89
CA PRO A 26 5.48 -9.26 2.33
C PRO A 26 4.47 -10.32 1.89
N ALA A 27 4.94 -11.57 1.82
CA ALA A 27 4.12 -12.69 1.34
C ALA A 27 2.85 -12.95 2.15
N SER A 28 2.83 -12.57 3.42
CA SER A 28 1.67 -12.67 4.30
C SER A 28 1.37 -11.32 4.95
N LEU A 29 0.18 -10.81 4.69
CA LEU A 29 -0.36 -9.56 5.24
C LEU A 29 -1.63 -9.84 6.06
N PRO A 30 -1.49 -10.41 7.27
CA PRO A 30 -2.63 -10.64 8.14
C PRO A 30 -3.20 -9.32 8.67
N GLY A 31 -4.47 -9.32 9.07
CA GLY A 31 -5.18 -8.11 9.52
C GLY A 31 -4.55 -7.42 10.73
N GLU A 32 -3.79 -8.14 11.57
CA GLU A 32 -3.01 -7.57 12.69
C GLU A 32 -1.91 -6.59 12.23
N THR A 33 -1.46 -6.73 10.98
CA THR A 33 -0.40 -5.92 10.38
C THR A 33 -0.96 -4.63 9.78
N ALA A 34 -2.28 -4.46 9.68
CA ALA A 34 -2.91 -3.30 9.03
C ALA A 34 -2.48 -1.95 9.65
N ALA A 35 -2.41 -1.86 10.98
CA ALA A 35 -1.97 -0.62 11.65
C ALA A 35 -0.49 -0.29 11.36
N GLN A 36 0.35 -1.31 11.30
CA GLN A 36 1.77 -1.18 10.97
C GLN A 36 1.94 -0.79 9.49
N MET A 37 1.14 -1.36 8.60
CA MET A 37 1.11 -1.01 7.19
C MET A 37 0.72 0.46 6.99
N ALA A 38 -0.30 0.94 7.70
CA ALA A 38 -0.71 2.34 7.63
C ALA A 38 0.40 3.29 8.10
N ASP A 39 1.05 2.98 9.21
CA ASP A 39 2.16 3.79 9.75
C ASP A 39 3.37 3.86 8.80
N ALA A 40 3.73 2.72 8.19
CA ALA A 40 4.76 2.65 7.18
C ALA A 40 4.40 3.51 5.96
N ILE A 41 3.21 3.30 5.37
CA ILE A 41 2.76 4.07 4.21
C ILE A 41 2.75 5.57 4.50
N LEU A 42 2.19 6.00 5.64
CA LEU A 42 2.13 7.41 6.03
C LEU A 42 3.51 8.05 6.22
N SER A 43 4.56 7.27 6.47
CA SER A 43 5.93 7.78 6.54
C SER A 43 6.44 8.25 5.16
N ALA A 44 5.90 7.72 4.07
CA ALA A 44 6.17 8.13 2.69
C ALA A 44 5.14 9.14 2.13
N ARG A 45 4.27 9.70 2.98
CA ARG A 45 3.27 10.69 2.55
C ARG A 45 3.96 11.86 1.83
N SER A 46 3.22 12.51 0.92
CA SER A 46 3.68 13.61 0.07
C SER A 46 4.83 13.25 -0.88
N HIS A 47 5.04 11.96 -1.15
CA HIS A 47 5.98 11.48 -2.15
C HIS A 47 5.32 10.39 -3.00
N PRO A 48 5.76 10.20 -4.26
CA PRO A 48 5.34 9.07 -5.07
C PRO A 48 5.61 7.76 -4.35
N LEU A 49 4.64 6.82 -4.39
CA LEU A 49 4.76 5.54 -3.71
C LEU A 49 4.46 4.39 -4.67
N ARG A 50 5.35 3.39 -4.71
CA ARG A 50 5.17 2.16 -5.50
C ARG A 50 5.08 0.97 -4.56
N PHE A 51 4.14 0.07 -4.80
CA PHE A 51 3.98 -1.16 -4.05
C PHE A 51 4.37 -2.36 -4.89
N ASP A 52 5.31 -3.18 -4.43
CA ASP A 52 5.59 -4.46 -5.08
C ASP A 52 4.73 -5.56 -4.46
N ALA A 53 3.73 -6.04 -5.19
CA ALA A 53 2.83 -7.11 -4.79
C ALA A 53 3.31 -8.51 -5.25
N SER A 54 4.44 -8.61 -5.95
CA SER A 54 4.98 -9.86 -6.51
C SER A 54 5.08 -11.00 -5.50
N ALA A 55 5.42 -10.70 -4.24
CA ALA A 55 5.60 -11.70 -3.20
C ALA A 55 4.29 -12.10 -2.48
N VAL A 56 3.20 -11.36 -2.68
CA VAL A 56 1.95 -11.50 -1.90
C VAL A 56 1.28 -12.83 -2.20
N GLN A 57 1.18 -13.66 -1.15
CA GLN A 57 0.49 -14.96 -1.17
C GLN A 57 -0.74 -14.99 -0.27
N ARG A 58 -0.86 -14.02 0.65
CA ARG A 58 -2.02 -13.86 1.53
C ARG A 58 -2.17 -12.40 1.94
N ILE A 59 -3.40 -11.88 1.84
CA ILE A 59 -3.77 -10.55 2.31
C ILE A 59 -5.17 -10.59 2.91
N ASP A 60 -5.34 -10.02 4.11
CA ASP A 60 -6.66 -9.87 4.74
C ASP A 60 -7.32 -8.54 4.37
N THR A 61 -8.65 -8.47 4.46
CA THR A 61 -9.46 -7.30 4.10
C THR A 61 -9.01 -6.00 4.78
N SER A 62 -8.58 -6.05 6.05
CA SER A 62 -8.11 -4.86 6.77
C SER A 62 -6.88 -4.22 6.12
N CYS A 63 -5.97 -5.02 5.55
CA CYS A 63 -4.81 -4.51 4.82
C CYS A 63 -5.24 -3.85 3.50
N ILE A 64 -6.22 -4.44 2.80
CA ILE A 64 -6.82 -3.83 1.60
C ILE A 64 -7.48 -2.48 1.92
N GLN A 65 -8.19 -2.37 3.04
CA GLN A 65 -8.79 -1.10 3.48
C GLN A 65 -7.74 -0.02 3.74
N VAL A 66 -6.59 -0.40 4.30
CA VAL A 66 -5.46 0.52 4.48
C VAL A 66 -4.92 0.99 3.12
N LEU A 67 -4.72 0.09 2.17
CA LEU A 67 -4.30 0.43 0.81
C LEU A 67 -5.29 1.36 0.11
N LEU A 68 -6.60 1.10 0.19
CA LEU A 68 -7.64 1.98 -0.35
C LEU A 68 -7.63 3.36 0.29
N SER A 69 -7.44 3.42 1.60
CA SER A 69 -7.37 4.69 2.34
C SER A 69 -6.13 5.48 1.94
N ALA A 70 -4.99 4.81 1.76
CA ALA A 70 -3.77 5.41 1.24
C ALA A 70 -3.97 5.94 -0.19
N ALA A 71 -4.55 5.15 -1.09
CA ALA A 71 -4.82 5.60 -2.47
C ALA A 71 -5.67 6.87 -2.50
N ARG A 72 -6.67 6.99 -1.62
CA ARG A 72 -7.46 8.22 -1.50
C ARG A 72 -6.61 9.40 -1.02
N LEU A 73 -5.80 9.20 0.03
CA LEU A 73 -4.90 10.25 0.54
C LEU A 73 -3.89 10.70 -0.51
N TRP A 74 -3.28 9.77 -1.26
CA TRP A 74 -2.33 10.11 -2.32
C TRP A 74 -3.00 10.87 -3.46
N ARG A 75 -4.23 10.48 -3.83
CA ARG A 75 -5.03 11.20 -4.81
C ARG A 75 -5.36 12.62 -4.36
N GLU A 76 -5.71 12.81 -3.09
CA GLU A 76 -5.95 14.14 -2.51
C GLU A 76 -4.66 14.97 -2.41
N ASP A 77 -3.53 14.34 -2.09
CA ASP A 77 -2.22 14.97 -2.03
C ASP A 77 -1.61 15.23 -3.44
N GLY A 78 -2.26 14.77 -4.52
CA GLY A 78 -1.78 14.90 -5.90
C GLY A 78 -0.51 14.07 -6.19
N MET A 79 -0.28 13.02 -5.41
CA MET A 79 0.88 12.13 -5.51
C MET A 79 0.51 10.84 -6.24
N THR A 80 1.48 10.27 -6.96
CA THR A 80 1.28 9.00 -7.66
C THR A 80 1.43 7.81 -6.71
N MET A 81 0.57 6.81 -6.90
CA MET A 81 0.57 5.57 -6.13
C MET A 81 0.31 4.39 -7.07
N ASN A 82 1.31 3.54 -7.31
CA ASN A 82 1.18 2.45 -8.28
C ASN A 82 1.49 1.09 -7.66
N PHE A 83 0.94 0.03 -8.26
CA PHE A 83 1.27 -1.34 -7.89
C PHE A 83 2.10 -1.99 -9.00
N THR A 84 3.10 -2.76 -8.61
CA THR A 84 3.95 -3.56 -9.50
C THR A 84 3.92 -5.01 -9.04
N GLY A 85 4.09 -5.94 -9.98
CA GLY A 85 4.04 -7.36 -9.67
C GLY A 85 2.62 -7.89 -9.60
N ASP A 86 2.21 -8.64 -10.61
CA ASP A 86 0.91 -9.29 -10.65
C ASP A 86 0.79 -10.32 -9.52
N SER A 87 -0.15 -10.11 -8.62
CA SER A 87 -0.50 -11.09 -7.58
C SER A 87 -1.94 -11.56 -7.78
N PRO A 88 -2.14 -12.81 -8.26
CA PRO A 88 -3.50 -13.35 -8.42
C PRO A 88 -4.23 -13.46 -7.08
N ILE A 89 -3.50 -13.52 -5.97
CA ILE A 89 -4.08 -13.51 -4.62
C ILE A 89 -4.65 -12.12 -4.30
N LEU A 90 -3.90 -11.06 -4.57
CA LEU A 90 -4.40 -9.69 -4.35
C LEU A 90 -5.62 -9.42 -5.22
N GLU A 91 -5.55 -9.76 -6.51
CA GLU A 91 -6.66 -9.59 -7.46
C GLU A 91 -7.90 -10.41 -7.06
N GLY A 92 -7.72 -11.65 -6.61
CA GLY A 92 -8.83 -12.49 -6.13
C GLY A 92 -9.53 -11.92 -4.90
N ASN A 93 -8.76 -11.37 -3.95
CA ASN A 93 -9.32 -10.71 -2.77
C ASN A 93 -10.04 -9.39 -3.12
N LEU A 94 -9.47 -8.58 -4.02
CA LEU A 94 -10.12 -7.37 -4.52
C LEU A 94 -11.44 -7.72 -5.23
N SER A 95 -11.42 -8.74 -6.09
CA SER A 95 -12.61 -9.21 -6.81
C SER A 95 -13.71 -9.69 -5.88
N THR A 96 -13.34 -10.36 -4.76
CA THR A 96 -14.28 -10.79 -3.72
C THR A 96 -14.97 -9.59 -3.03
N LEU A 97 -14.28 -8.45 -2.96
CA LEU A 97 -14.79 -7.19 -2.42
C LEU A 97 -15.51 -6.33 -3.48
N GLY A 98 -15.57 -6.77 -4.74
CA GLY A 98 -16.13 -6.00 -5.85
C GLY A 98 -15.23 -4.84 -6.30
N LEU A 99 -13.92 -4.94 -6.06
CA LEU A 99 -12.91 -3.94 -6.37
C LEU A 99 -11.94 -4.43 -7.44
N THR A 100 -11.19 -3.51 -8.03
CA THR A 100 -10.11 -3.80 -8.99
C THR A 100 -8.81 -3.15 -8.52
N ALA A 101 -7.68 -3.57 -9.10
CA ALA A 101 -6.38 -2.96 -8.79
C ALA A 101 -6.35 -1.44 -9.05
N ALA A 102 -7.09 -0.98 -10.06
CA ALA A 102 -7.21 0.44 -10.40
C ALA A 102 -7.74 1.32 -9.25
N GLU A 103 -8.54 0.77 -8.33
CA GLU A 103 -9.03 1.52 -7.17
C GLU A 103 -7.92 1.83 -6.15
N LEU A 104 -6.89 0.98 -6.12
CA LEU A 104 -5.69 1.16 -5.30
C LEU A 104 -4.65 2.05 -5.99
N GLU A 105 -4.74 2.20 -7.31
CA GLU A 105 -3.80 2.98 -8.09
C GLU A 105 -4.23 4.44 -8.21
N VAL A 106 -3.23 5.32 -8.14
CA VAL A 106 -3.33 6.75 -8.35
C VAL A 106 -2.32 7.09 -9.45
N GLY A 107 -2.79 7.05 -10.69
CA GLY A 107 -2.03 7.59 -11.81
C GLY A 107 -1.87 9.11 -11.69
N ASP A 108 -0.93 9.65 -12.46
CA ASP A 108 -0.82 11.10 -12.67
C ASP A 108 -2.22 11.61 -13.05
N LEU A 109 -2.80 12.44 -12.19
CA LEU A 109 -4.14 13.00 -12.36
C LEU A 109 -4.09 14.00 -13.53
N ASN A 110 -4.12 13.46 -14.74
CA ASN A 110 -4.34 14.24 -15.95
C ASN A 110 -5.56 13.69 -16.71
N HIS A 111 -6.64 13.45 -15.96
CA HIS A 111 -7.95 13.21 -16.54
C HIS A 111 -9.03 14.07 -15.87
N ALA A 112 -9.14 15.31 -16.39
CA ALA A 112 -10.35 16.06 -16.75
C ALA A 112 -10.25 17.55 -16.39
#